data_AF-A0A496UJ19-F1
#
_entry.id   AF-A0A496UJ19-F1
#
_cell.length_a   1.000
_cell.length_b   1.000
_cell.length_c   1.000
_cell.angle_alpha   90.00
_cell.angle_beta   90.00
_cell.angle_gamma   90.00
#
_symmetry.space_group_name_H-M   'P 1'
#
loop_
_entity.id
_entity.type
_entity.pdbx_description
1 polymer ?
#
loop_
_entity_poly.entity_id
_entity_poly.type
_entity_poly.pdbx_seq_one_letter_code
_entity_poly.pdbx_strand_id
1 'polypeptide(L)'
;MDENELSEREKVTREALARVSHEIWAHWMRYMFSVCDGNVEFSDGILIPFDKFMRWSRQMNTDYADLTEREKDSDREQADKIMLALKAML
;
A
#
# COMPACT_ATOMS: atom_id res chain seq x y z
N MET A 1 -4.22 -26.84 -17.64
CA MET A 1 -4.35 -25.46 -17.11
C MET A 1 -4.16 -25.59 -15.63
N ASP A 2 -3.14 -24.93 -15.10
CA ASP A 2 -2.87 -24.94 -13.66
C ASP A 2 -4.04 -24.21 -12.97
N GLU A 3 -4.74 -24.89 -12.06
CA GLU A 3 -5.89 -24.31 -11.32
C GLU A 3 -5.49 -23.09 -10.48
N ASN A 4 -4.18 -22.81 -10.37
CA ASN A 4 -3.61 -21.72 -9.60
C ASN A 4 -3.24 -20.47 -10.42
N GLU A 5 -3.41 -20.48 -11.75
CA GLU A 5 -3.09 -19.31 -12.58
C GLU A 5 -4.30 -18.38 -12.71
N LEU A 6 -4.12 -17.12 -12.29
CA LEU A 6 -5.15 -16.07 -12.47
C LEU A 6 -5.48 -15.89 -13.96
N SER A 7 -6.77 -15.80 -14.27
CA SER A 7 -7.20 -15.36 -15.61
C SER A 7 -6.70 -13.94 -15.91
N GLU A 8 -6.62 -13.58 -17.19
CA GLU A 8 -6.17 -12.24 -17.59
C GLU A 8 -7.01 -11.13 -16.95
N ARG A 9 -8.33 -11.37 -16.84
CA ARG A 9 -9.26 -10.46 -16.15
C ARG A 9 -8.94 -10.34 -14.66
N GLU A 10 -8.61 -11.45 -14.00
CA GLU A 10 -8.20 -11.43 -12.59
C GLU A 10 -6.87 -10.72 -12.38
N LYS A 11 -5.88 -10.90 -13.27
CA LYS A 11 -4.60 -10.17 -13.24
C LYS A 11 -4.82 -8.65 -13.35
N VAL A 12 -5.65 -8.20 -14.30
CA VAL A 12 -6.01 -6.78 -14.44
C VAL A 12 -6.75 -6.25 -13.20
N THR A 13 -7.68 -7.05 -12.65
CA THR A 13 -8.43 -6.67 -11.45
C THR A 13 -7.51 -6.56 -10.24
N ARG A 14 -6.54 -7.48 -10.10
CA ARG A 14 -5.54 -7.48 -9.03
C ARG A 14 -4.69 -6.22 -9.05
N GLU A 15 -4.16 -5.82 -10.21
CA GLU A 15 -3.36 -4.59 -10.32
C GLU A 15 -4.20 -3.33 -10.05
N ALA A 16 -5.47 -3.32 -10.47
CA ALA A 16 -6.37 -2.21 -10.18
C ALA A 16 -6.65 -2.06 -8.67
N LEU A 17 -6.88 -3.19 -7.97
CA LEU A 17 -7.06 -3.22 -6.52
C LEU A 17 -5.77 -2.88 -5.76
N ALA A 18 -4.61 -3.29 -6.27
CA ALA A 18 -3.32 -2.96 -5.70
C ALA A 18 -3.05 -1.45 -5.78
N ARG A 19 -3.30 -0.84 -6.95
CA ARG A 19 -3.23 0.63 -7.10
C ARG A 19 -4.10 1.37 -6.09
N VAL A 20 -5.36 0.95 -5.93
CA VAL A 20 -6.28 1.58 -4.96
C VAL A 20 -5.77 1.38 -3.53
N SER A 21 -5.23 0.20 -3.21
CA SER A 21 -4.64 -0.09 -1.90
C SER A 21 -3.44 0.81 -1.60
N HIS A 22 -2.56 1.04 -2.57
CA HIS A 22 -1.45 1.99 -2.48
C HIS A 22 -1.95 3.42 -2.25
N GLU A 23 -2.95 3.87 -3.02
CA GLU A 23 -3.52 5.22 -2.89
C GLU A 23 -4.13 5.46 -1.51
N ILE A 24 -4.84 4.46 -0.96
CA ILE A 24 -5.41 4.49 0.39
C ILE A 24 -4.30 4.57 1.44
N TRP A 25 -3.27 3.72 1.35
CA TRP A 25 -2.14 3.75 2.27
C TRP A 25 -1.41 5.09 2.21
N ALA A 26 -1.10 5.56 1.00
CA ALA A 26 -0.39 6.82 0.78
C ALA A 26 -1.18 8.02 1.31
N HIS A 27 -2.51 8.03 1.18
CA HIS A 27 -3.38 9.05 1.76
C HIS A 27 -3.21 9.14 3.28
N TRP A 28 -3.31 8.01 3.98
CA TRP A 28 -3.18 7.99 5.44
C TRP A 28 -1.76 8.26 5.91
N MET A 29 -0.73 7.80 5.18
CA MET A 29 0.67 8.10 5.51
C MET A 29 0.98 9.58 5.42
N ARG A 30 0.48 10.28 4.38
CA ARG A 30 0.64 11.73 4.26
C ARG A 30 -0.02 12.44 5.43
N TYR A 31 -1.23 12.03 5.83
CA TYR A 31 -1.89 12.60 7.00
C TYR A 31 -1.09 12.33 8.29
N MET A 32 -0.69 11.08 8.52
CA MET A 32 0.08 10.67 9.69
C MET A 32 1.39 11.47 9.82
N PHE A 33 2.14 11.62 8.72
CA PHE A 33 3.38 12.42 8.75
C PHE A 33 3.10 13.92 8.91
N SER A 34 1.99 14.44 8.41
CA SER A 34 1.61 15.85 8.58
C SER A 34 1.33 16.22 10.04
N VAL A 35 0.84 15.28 10.86
CA VAL A 35 0.57 15.51 12.29
C VAL A 35 1.74 15.16 13.21
N CYS A 36 2.88 14.71 12.64
CA CYS A 36 4.13 14.50 13.37
C CYS A 36 5.05 15.73 13.38
N ASP A 37 4.61 16.88 12.85
CA ASP A 37 5.44 18.09 12.82
C ASP A 37 5.75 18.61 14.24
N GLY A 38 6.86 19.35 14.37
CA GLY A 38 7.53 19.64 15.64
C GLY A 38 6.79 20.55 16.62
N ASN A 39 5.51 20.85 16.40
CA ASN A 39 4.69 21.66 17.31
C ASN A 39 3.90 20.83 18.34
N VAL A 40 4.10 19.51 18.36
CA VAL A 40 3.44 18.63 19.33
C VAL A 40 4.32 18.49 20.57
N GLU A 41 3.76 18.72 21.76
CA GLU A 41 4.43 18.37 23.02
C GLU A 41 4.63 16.85 23.07
N PHE A 42 5.87 16.40 22.91
CA PHE A 42 6.23 14.99 23.04
C PHE A 42 6.34 14.64 24.52
N SER A 43 5.27 14.10 25.12
CA SER A 43 5.35 13.50 26.46
C SER A 43 5.90 12.07 26.39
N ASP A 44 5.45 11.24 25.44
CA ASP A 44 5.70 9.78 25.42
C ASP A 44 5.74 9.15 24.00
N GLY A 45 6.18 9.89 22.98
CA GLY A 45 6.19 9.41 21.59
C GLY A 45 7.27 8.37 21.25
N ILE A 46 7.00 7.50 20.27
CA ILE A 46 8.00 6.59 19.67
C ILE A 46 8.48 7.18 18.34
N LEU A 47 9.80 7.18 18.13
CA LEU A 47 10.41 7.65 16.89
C LEU A 47 10.39 6.57 15.81
N ILE A 48 10.04 6.97 14.59
CA ILE A 48 10.19 6.14 13.39
C ILE A 48 11.67 6.15 12.98
N PRO A 49 12.31 4.98 12.72
CA PRO A 49 13.67 4.94 12.21
C PRO A 49 13.83 5.74 10.91
N PHE A 50 14.96 6.46 10.78
CA PHE A 50 15.18 7.39 9.67
C PHE A 50 15.11 6.71 8.28
N ASP A 51 15.65 5.50 8.15
CA ASP A 51 15.58 4.72 6.91
C ASP A 51 14.13 4.40 6.50
N LYS A 52 13.27 4.14 7.49
CA LYS A 52 11.84 3.88 7.27
C LYS A 52 11.11 5.15 6.89
N PHE A 53 11.38 6.25 7.58
CA PHE A 53 10.83 7.56 7.25
C PHE A 53 11.15 7.96 5.81
N MET A 54 12.43 7.86 5.40
CA MET A 54 12.86 8.21 4.04
C MET A 54 12.19 7.31 2.99
N ARG A 55 12.17 5.99 3.23
CA ARG A 55 11.56 5.05 2.29
C ARG A 55 10.07 5.28 2.13
N TRP A 56 9.33 5.37 3.23
CA TRP A 56 7.88 5.55 3.19
C TRP A 56 7.48 6.93 2.68
N SER A 57 8.25 7.98 3.00
CA SER A 57 8.05 9.32 2.42
C SER A 57 8.17 9.31 0.91
N ARG A 58 9.15 8.57 0.36
CA ARG A 58 9.29 8.42 -1.09
C ARG A 58 8.11 7.63 -1.67
N GLN A 59 7.79 6.48 -1.08
CA GLN A 59 6.73 5.59 -1.58
C GLN A 59 5.35 6.26 -1.59
N MET A 60 4.98 6.97 -0.51
CA MET A 60 3.67 7.64 -0.43
C MET A 60 3.52 8.83 -1.40
N ASN A 61 4.62 9.30 -2.00
CA ASN A 61 4.63 10.36 -3.01
C ASN A 61 4.97 9.84 -4.43
N THR A 62 5.04 8.52 -4.61
CA THR A 62 5.27 7.87 -5.90
C THR A 62 3.96 7.24 -6.35
N ASP A 63 3.56 7.44 -7.61
CA ASP A 63 2.38 6.77 -8.16
C ASP A 63 2.62 5.25 -8.23
N TYR A 64 1.57 4.45 -8.04
CA TYR A 64 1.68 2.98 -8.05
C TYR A 64 2.37 2.46 -9.32
N ALA A 65 2.09 3.06 -10.48
CA ALA A 65 2.68 2.68 -11.76
C ALA A 65 4.20 2.81 -11.78
N ASP A 66 4.75 3.77 -11.02
CA ASP A 66 6.16 4.12 -10.96
C ASP A 66 6.92 3.42 -9.82
N LEU A 67 6.23 2.61 -9.02
CA LEU A 67 6.87 1.74 -8.03
C LEU A 67 7.65 0.60 -8.69
N THR A 68 8.70 0.14 -8.01
CA THR A 68 9.37 -1.10 -8.41
C THR A 68 8.45 -2.30 -8.19
N GLU A 69 8.66 -3.39 -8.94
CA GLU A 69 7.84 -4.60 -8.78
C GLU A 69 7.84 -5.14 -7.35
N ARG A 70 9.01 -5.12 -6.69
CA ARG A 70 9.15 -5.50 -5.28
C ARG A 70 8.31 -4.64 -4.33
N GLU A 71 8.12 -3.37 -4.66
CA GLU A 71 7.31 -2.46 -3.84
C GLU A 71 5.82 -2.65 -4.07
N LYS A 72 5.42 -2.97 -5.31
CA LYS A 72 4.04 -3.32 -5.64
C LYS A 72 3.58 -4.60 -4.96
N ASP A 73 4.49 -5.49 -4.57
CA ASP A 73 4.14 -6.78 -3.97
C ASP A 73 3.29 -6.64 -2.70
N SER A 74 3.55 -5.64 -1.84
CA SER A 74 2.73 -5.45 -0.63
C SER A 74 1.31 -4.97 -0.94
N ASP A 75 1.14 -4.16 -1.98
CA ASP A 75 -0.18 -3.69 -2.43
C ASP A 75 -0.96 -4.81 -3.10
N ARG A 76 -0.25 -5.63 -3.88
CA ARG A 76 -0.76 -6.86 -4.49
C ARG A 76 -1.23 -7.87 -3.45
N GLU A 77 -0.50 -8.03 -2.36
CA GLU A 77 -0.95 -8.84 -1.23
C GLU A 77 -2.26 -8.31 -0.61
N GLN A 78 -2.45 -6.99 -0.55
CA GLN A 78 -3.73 -6.42 -0.08
C GLN A 78 -4.85 -6.66 -1.11
N ALA A 79 -4.54 -6.51 -2.40
CA ALA A 79 -5.47 -6.83 -3.49
C ALA A 79 -5.93 -8.29 -3.43
N ASP A 80 -5.02 -9.23 -3.18
CA ASP A 80 -5.32 -10.66 -3.06
C ASP A 80 -6.31 -10.94 -1.90
N LYS A 81 -6.15 -10.25 -0.76
CA LYS A 81 -7.12 -10.32 0.36
C LYS A 81 -8.51 -9.81 -0.03
N ILE A 82 -8.57 -8.71 -0.77
CA ILE A 82 -9.85 -8.14 -1.25
C ILE A 82 -10.50 -9.11 -2.24
N MET A 83 -9.75 -9.65 -3.20
CA MET A 83 -10.25 -10.63 -4.16
C MET A 83 -10.79 -11.88 -3.46
N LEU A 84 -10.10 -12.38 -2.43
CA LEU A 84 -10.56 -13.51 -1.64
C LEU A 84 -11.89 -13.19 -0.92
N ALA A 85 -12.00 -12.02 -0.30
CA ALA A 85 -13.23 -11.60 0.36
C ALA A 85 -14.42 -11.49 -0.62
N LEU A 86 -14.18 -10.98 -1.83
CA LEU A 86 -15.20 -10.88 -2.88
C LEU A 86 -15.60 -12.25 -3.45
N LYS A 87 -14.65 -13.17 -3.60
CA LYS A 87 -14.93 -14.56 -4.03
C LYS A 87 -15.84 -15.29 -3.04
N ALA A 88 -15.70 -15.02 -1.74
CA ALA A 88 -16.58 -15.60 -0.72
C ALA A 88 -18.04 -15.10 -0.77
N MET A 89 -18.32 -14.06 -1.55
CA MET A 89 -19.67 -13.50 -1.73
C MET A 89 -20.42 -14.04 -2.96
N LEU A 90 -19.74 -14.80 -3.83
CA LEU A 90 -20.26 -15.34 -5.09
C LEU A 90 -20.43 -16.85 -5.00
#